data_AF-A0A7U9N2W4-F1
#
_entry.id   AF-A0A7U9N2W4-F1
#
_cell.length_a   1.000
_cell.length_b   1.000
_cell.length_c   1.000
_cell.angle_alpha   90.00
_cell.angle_beta   90.00
_cell.angle_gamma   90.00
#
_symmetry.space_group_name_H-M   'P 1'
#
loop_
_entity.id
_entity.type
_entity.pdbx_description
1 polymer ?
#
loop_
_entity_poly.entity_id
_entity_poly.type
_entity_poly.pdbx_seq_one_letter_code
_entity_poly.pdbx_strand_id
1 'polypeptide(L)'
;MYEFLKKLFKEVDGQPEAITAEELIKRIQADSKLKIVNLEDGGYVAKEKLDAKITELSGVKKQLDDANKEIQSYKDMDIEGVKKSAKEWEEKYNTDTQNLKDQLAQQERSHQTDRYLDTVGLRPGAMYREFVKKAFDAKEFKLDGEKFLGADDFIAELKKNPDYKDAFIQDNPDGGAGDQQNQGGLPAGTPAGAPGTIPATTLPGQATPQKPLPQFATGTSGAGSAGAPGAGGQNPFMNFHFTDVRPRGNSGGTNQ
;
A
#
# COMPACT_ATOMS: atom_id res chain seq x y z
N MET A 1 59.76 52.19 -2.49
CA MET A 1 59.51 52.28 -3.95
C MET A 1 59.13 50.90 -4.47
N TYR A 2 58.03 50.73 -5.20
CA TYR A 2 57.74 49.45 -5.85
C TYR A 2 58.85 49.07 -6.84
N GLU A 3 59.21 47.79 -6.93
CA GLU A 3 60.33 47.31 -7.76
C GLU A 3 60.23 47.74 -9.23
N PHE A 4 59.04 47.74 -9.81
CA PHE A 4 58.82 48.16 -11.20
C PHE A 4 59.07 49.65 -11.44
N LEU A 5 58.96 50.48 -10.40
CA LEU A 5 59.19 51.93 -10.49
C LEU A 5 60.67 52.30 -10.41
N LYS A 6 61.52 51.46 -9.81
CA LYS A 6 62.96 51.71 -9.68
C LYS A 6 63.69 51.83 -11.02
N LYS A 7 63.16 51.21 -12.07
CA LYS A 7 63.69 51.32 -13.43
C LYS A 7 63.32 52.63 -14.11
N LEU A 8 62.19 53.23 -13.74
CA LEU A 8 61.70 54.48 -14.30
C LEU A 8 62.35 55.67 -13.60
N PHE A 9 62.46 55.61 -12.28
CA PHE A 9 63.00 56.67 -11.42
C PHE A 9 64.27 56.17 -10.74
N LYS A 10 65.43 56.59 -11.28
CA LYS A 10 66.74 56.26 -10.74
C LYS A 10 67.14 57.26 -9.66
N GLU A 11 68.10 56.88 -8.82
CA GLU A 11 68.73 57.77 -7.85
C GLU A 11 70.17 58.05 -8.26
N VAL A 12 70.60 59.31 -8.13
CA VAL A 12 71.98 59.77 -8.32
C VAL A 12 72.39 60.44 -7.02
N ASP A 13 73.49 59.97 -6.43
CA ASP A 13 74.01 60.47 -5.14
C ASP A 13 72.99 60.45 -3.98
N GLY A 14 72.11 59.44 -3.98
CA GLY A 14 71.06 59.29 -2.97
C GLY A 14 69.86 60.24 -3.14
N GLN A 15 69.80 60.98 -4.25
CA GLN A 15 68.70 61.87 -4.61
C GLN A 15 67.98 61.34 -5.86
N PRO A 16 66.64 61.45 -5.95
CA PRO A 16 65.91 61.05 -7.15
C PRO A 16 66.33 61.89 -8.36
N GLU A 17 66.65 61.21 -9.46
CA GLU A 17 66.97 61.83 -10.74
C GLU A 17 65.76 62.61 -11.26
N ALA A 18 65.94 63.90 -11.56
CA ALA A 18 64.91 64.71 -12.20
C ALA A 18 64.81 64.32 -13.69
N ILE A 19 63.60 63.96 -14.14
CA ILE A 19 63.34 63.57 -15.54
C ILE A 19 62.21 64.40 -16.13
N THR A 20 62.26 64.61 -17.45
CA THR A 20 61.16 65.25 -18.20
C THR A 20 60.06 64.25 -18.55
N ALA A 21 58.89 64.75 -18.95
CA ALA A 21 57.78 63.90 -19.38
C ALA A 21 58.15 63.04 -20.62
N GLU A 22 58.90 63.58 -21.56
CA GLU A 22 59.39 62.87 -22.74
C GLU A 22 60.34 61.72 -22.37
N GLU A 23 61.23 61.98 -21.40
CA GLU A 23 62.17 60.98 -20.91
C GLU A 23 61.45 59.84 -20.17
N LEU A 24 60.39 60.16 -19.41
CA LEU A 24 59.52 59.17 -18.77
C LEU A 24 58.82 58.28 -19.82
N ILE A 25 58.27 58.86 -20.89
CA ILE A 25 57.64 58.11 -21.98
C ILE A 25 58.65 57.17 -22.64
N LYS A 26 59.87 57.65 -22.95
CA LYS A 26 60.94 56.80 -23.51
C LYS A 26 61.30 55.64 -22.58
N ARG A 27 61.41 55.88 -21.27
CA ARG A 27 61.71 54.82 -20.27
C ARG A 27 60.58 53.79 -20.16
N ILE A 28 59.32 54.22 -20.24
CA ILE A 28 58.15 53.34 -20.28
C ILE A 28 58.18 52.47 -21.55
N GLN A 29 58.39 53.08 -22.72
CA GLN A 29 58.43 52.37 -24.00
C GLN A 29 59.61 51.39 -24.09
N ALA A 30 60.74 51.72 -23.44
CA ALA A 30 61.92 50.86 -23.38
C ALA A 30 61.73 49.63 -22.48
N ASP A 31 60.81 49.64 -21.51
CA ASP A 31 60.49 48.48 -20.68
C ASP A 31 59.19 47.80 -21.12
N SER A 32 59.30 46.86 -22.05
CA SER A 32 58.19 46.05 -22.55
C SER A 32 57.48 45.20 -21.48
N LYS A 33 58.04 45.10 -20.27
CA LYS A 33 57.39 44.43 -19.13
C LYS A 33 56.34 45.31 -18.46
N LEU A 34 56.39 46.64 -18.66
CA LEU A 34 55.38 47.56 -18.15
C LEU A 34 54.16 47.53 -19.08
N LYS A 35 53.05 47.04 -18.55
CA LYS A 35 51.75 47.05 -19.24
C LYS A 35 50.95 48.23 -18.73
N ILE A 36 50.86 49.29 -19.55
CA ILE A 36 49.99 50.43 -19.28
C ILE A 36 48.69 50.22 -20.03
N VAL A 37 47.57 50.36 -19.33
CA VAL A 37 46.23 50.17 -19.87
C VAL A 37 45.44 51.43 -19.60
N ASN A 38 44.71 51.93 -20.60
CA ASN A 38 43.73 52.98 -20.36
C ASN A 38 42.49 52.35 -19.71
N LEU A 39 42.09 52.88 -18.55
CA LEU A 39 40.91 52.40 -17.83
C LEU A 39 39.61 52.75 -18.56
N GLU A 40 39.60 53.84 -19.35
CA GLU A 40 38.43 54.29 -20.11
C GLU A 40 38.08 53.35 -21.27
N ASP A 41 39.08 52.61 -21.80
CA ASP A 41 38.88 51.66 -22.90
C ASP A 41 38.06 50.41 -22.47
N GLY A 42 37.66 50.33 -21.19
CA GLY A 42 36.78 49.28 -20.67
C GLY A 42 37.43 47.90 -20.55
N GLY A 43 38.73 47.77 -20.85
CA GLY A 43 39.47 46.51 -20.80
C GLY A 43 39.87 46.03 -19.40
N TYR A 44 39.53 46.78 -18.34
CA TYR A 44 39.85 46.42 -16.96
C TYR A 44 38.61 46.09 -16.13
N VAL A 45 38.64 44.95 -15.43
CA VAL A 45 37.63 44.57 -14.45
C VAL A 45 38.32 44.48 -13.10
N ALA A 46 37.78 45.22 -12.12
CA ALA A 46 38.26 45.15 -10.74
C ALA A 46 38.17 43.70 -10.22
N LYS A 47 39.19 43.26 -9.48
CA LYS A 47 39.31 41.89 -8.99
C LYS A 47 38.07 41.45 -8.22
N GLU A 48 37.53 42.32 -7.39
CA GLU A 48 36.34 42.07 -6.57
C GLU A 48 35.11 41.76 -7.44
N LYS A 49 34.95 42.47 -8.57
CA LYS A 49 33.86 42.24 -9.52
C LYS A 49 34.02 40.92 -10.28
N LEU A 50 35.25 40.57 -10.65
CA LEU A 50 35.56 39.28 -11.28
C LEU A 50 35.28 38.12 -10.31
N ASP A 51 35.77 38.21 -9.07
CA ASP A 51 35.59 37.17 -8.04
C ASP A 51 34.10 36.99 -7.68
N ALA A 52 33.34 38.09 -7.61
CA ALA A 52 31.90 38.04 -7.42
C ALA A 52 31.20 37.28 -8.56
N LYS A 53 31.58 37.55 -9.83
CA LYS A 53 31.03 36.85 -11.00
C LYS A 53 31.42 35.38 -11.06
N ILE A 54 32.63 35.03 -10.67
CA ILE A 54 33.08 33.62 -10.56
C ILE A 54 32.25 32.90 -9.51
N THR A 55 31.99 33.54 -8.37
CA THR A 55 31.18 32.98 -7.28
C THR A 55 29.72 32.77 -7.71
N GLU A 56 29.12 33.77 -8.36
CA GLU A 56 27.77 33.69 -8.91
C GLU A 56 27.65 32.55 -9.95
N LEU A 57 28.60 32.47 -10.88
CA LEU A 57 28.63 31.45 -11.93
C LEU A 57 28.77 30.04 -11.32
N SER A 58 29.63 29.88 -10.31
CA SER A 58 29.78 28.62 -9.56
C SER A 58 28.47 28.23 -8.87
N GLY A 59 27.79 29.18 -8.23
CA GLY A 59 26.48 28.97 -7.61
C GLY A 59 25.41 28.53 -8.62
N VAL A 60 25.33 29.22 -9.76
CA VAL A 60 24.38 28.89 -10.85
C VAL A 60 24.65 27.51 -11.42
N LYS A 61 25.92 27.14 -11.66
CA LYS A 61 26.29 25.80 -12.12
C LYS A 61 25.84 24.72 -11.13
N LYS A 62 26.07 24.95 -9.84
CA LYS A 62 25.62 24.02 -8.79
C LYS A 62 24.10 23.86 -8.79
N GLN A 63 23.35 24.97 -8.88
CA GLN A 63 21.89 24.92 -8.98
C GLN A 63 21.42 24.15 -10.21
N LEU A 64 22.09 24.31 -11.35
CA LEU A 64 21.78 23.58 -12.58
C LEU A 64 22.03 22.07 -12.41
N ASP A 65 23.15 21.68 -11.80
CA ASP A 65 23.49 20.28 -11.55
C ASP A 65 22.50 19.63 -10.58
N ASP A 66 22.15 20.33 -9.49
CA ASP A 66 21.19 19.83 -8.50
C ASP A 66 19.78 19.71 -9.11
N ALA A 67 19.33 20.71 -9.89
CA ALA A 67 18.06 20.65 -10.60
C ALA A 67 18.03 19.50 -11.63
N ASN A 68 19.12 19.27 -12.36
CA ASN A 68 19.21 18.17 -13.31
C ASN A 68 19.15 16.81 -12.62
N LYS A 69 19.78 16.64 -11.46
CA LYS A 69 19.68 15.40 -10.66
C LYS A 69 18.26 15.15 -10.19
N GLU A 70 17.56 16.19 -9.74
CA GLU A 70 16.16 16.08 -9.32
C GLU A 70 15.22 15.78 -10.51
N ILE A 71 15.46 16.39 -11.68
CA ILE A 71 14.70 16.04 -12.89
C ILE A 71 14.92 14.57 -13.28
N GLN A 72 16.14 14.06 -13.16
CA GLN A 72 16.41 12.65 -13.44
C GLN A 72 15.72 11.73 -12.44
N SER A 73 15.72 12.06 -11.15
CA SER A 73 15.02 11.23 -10.15
C SER A 73 13.53 11.09 -10.45
N TYR A 74 12.87 12.13 -10.98
CA TYR A 74 11.48 12.04 -11.42
C TYR A 74 11.30 11.21 -12.71
N LYS A 75 12.25 11.27 -13.64
CA LYS A 75 12.22 10.48 -14.89
C LYS A 75 12.47 9.00 -14.64
N ASP A 76 13.33 8.69 -13.67
CA ASP A 76 13.66 7.33 -13.27
C ASP A 76 12.56 6.68 -12.42
N MET A 77 11.52 7.43 -12.02
CA MET A 77 10.35 6.84 -11.36
C MET A 77 9.64 5.86 -12.29
N ASP A 78 9.51 4.61 -11.83
CA ASP A 78 8.80 3.56 -12.56
C ASP A 78 7.27 3.73 -12.44
N ILE A 79 6.74 4.74 -13.13
CA ILE A 79 5.30 5.03 -13.18
C ILE A 79 4.52 3.89 -13.84
N GLU A 80 5.14 3.15 -14.76
CA GLU A 80 4.51 2.02 -15.44
C GLU A 80 4.33 0.83 -14.49
N GLY A 81 5.37 0.49 -13.73
CA GLY A 81 5.32 -0.53 -12.68
C GLY A 81 4.30 -0.21 -11.59
N VAL A 82 4.21 1.07 -11.17
CA VAL A 82 3.18 1.52 -10.21
C VAL A 82 1.78 1.37 -10.79
N LYS A 83 1.54 1.80 -12.05
CA LYS A 83 0.23 1.65 -12.71
C LYS A 83 -0.16 0.18 -12.88
N LYS A 84 0.80 -0.68 -13.23
CA LYS A 84 0.59 -2.12 -13.34
C LYS A 84 0.19 -2.72 -11.99
N SER A 85 0.96 -2.41 -10.93
CA SER A 85 0.67 -2.87 -9.58
C SER A 85 -0.72 -2.42 -9.10
N ALA A 86 -1.12 -1.18 -9.40
CA ALA A 86 -2.45 -0.67 -9.04
C ALA A 86 -3.58 -1.46 -9.72
N LYS A 87 -3.43 -1.77 -11.02
CA LYS A 87 -4.41 -2.59 -11.76
C LYS A 87 -4.50 -4.02 -11.24
N GLU A 88 -3.36 -4.65 -10.96
CA GLU A 88 -3.33 -6.01 -10.41
C GLU A 88 -4.03 -6.08 -9.04
N TRP A 89 -3.86 -5.05 -8.21
CA TRP A 89 -4.56 -4.96 -6.93
C TRP A 89 -6.06 -4.72 -7.09
N GLU A 90 -6.48 -3.89 -8.04
CA GLU A 90 -7.89 -3.68 -8.35
C GLU A 90 -8.57 -4.98 -8.84
N GLU A 91 -7.94 -5.71 -9.76
CA GLU A 91 -8.42 -7.02 -10.22
C GLU A 91 -8.52 -8.02 -9.07
N LYS A 92 -7.47 -8.12 -8.24
CA LYS A 92 -7.46 -9.02 -7.10
C LYS A 92 -8.58 -8.67 -6.12
N TYR A 93 -8.73 -7.40 -5.77
CA TYR A 93 -9.77 -6.94 -4.86
C TYR A 93 -11.18 -7.30 -5.37
N ASN A 94 -11.45 -7.04 -6.65
CA ASN A 94 -12.73 -7.35 -7.26
C ASN A 94 -12.99 -8.86 -7.30
N THR A 95 -11.99 -9.65 -7.65
CA THR A 95 -12.05 -11.11 -7.69
C THR A 95 -12.30 -11.70 -6.31
N ASP A 96 -11.51 -11.30 -5.31
CA ASP A 96 -11.65 -11.79 -3.93
C ASP A 96 -13.02 -11.39 -3.34
N THR A 97 -13.51 -10.19 -3.67
CA THR A 97 -14.83 -9.73 -3.23
C THR A 97 -15.97 -10.57 -3.83
N GLN A 98 -15.89 -10.93 -5.12
CA GLN A 98 -16.89 -11.81 -5.73
C GLN A 98 -16.81 -13.23 -5.16
N ASN A 99 -15.60 -13.80 -5.06
CA ASN A 99 -15.39 -15.12 -4.47
C ASN A 99 -15.96 -15.21 -3.05
N LEU A 100 -15.75 -14.17 -2.22
CA LEU A 100 -16.30 -14.13 -0.87
C LEU A 100 -17.83 -14.06 -0.87
N LYS A 101 -18.43 -13.25 -1.76
CA LYS A 101 -19.89 -13.18 -1.90
C LYS A 101 -20.47 -14.51 -2.34
N ASP A 102 -19.85 -15.17 -3.30
CA ASP A 102 -20.27 -16.47 -3.82
C ASP A 102 -20.15 -17.55 -2.74
N GLN A 103 -19.06 -17.56 -1.96
CA GLN A 103 -18.90 -18.46 -0.82
C GLN A 103 -19.98 -18.25 0.25
N LEU A 104 -20.28 -16.99 0.60
CA LEU A 104 -21.34 -16.68 1.56
C LEU A 104 -22.72 -17.10 1.04
N ALA A 105 -23.01 -16.84 -0.23
CA ALA A 105 -24.26 -17.26 -0.85
C ALA A 105 -24.40 -18.79 -0.90
N GLN A 106 -23.31 -19.50 -1.22
CA GLN A 106 -23.27 -20.95 -1.24
C GLN A 106 -23.44 -21.54 0.17
N GLN A 107 -22.78 -20.95 1.18
CA GLN A 107 -22.89 -21.38 2.57
C GLN A 107 -24.32 -21.20 3.09
N GLU A 108 -24.91 -20.02 2.85
CA GLU A 108 -26.29 -19.72 3.25
C GLU A 108 -27.26 -20.71 2.58
N ARG A 109 -27.12 -20.89 1.27
CA ARG A 109 -27.94 -21.86 0.52
C ARG A 109 -27.79 -23.27 1.07
N SER A 110 -26.57 -23.74 1.32
CA SER A 110 -26.35 -25.08 1.87
C SER A 110 -27.01 -25.25 3.22
N HIS A 111 -26.86 -24.26 4.11
CA HIS A 111 -27.46 -24.28 5.44
C HIS A 111 -29.00 -24.30 5.37
N GLN A 112 -29.59 -23.49 4.48
CA GLN A 112 -31.04 -23.51 4.29
C GLN A 112 -31.52 -24.82 3.66
N THR A 113 -30.78 -25.38 2.70
CA THR A 113 -31.09 -26.72 2.13
C THR A 113 -31.08 -27.77 3.23
N ASP A 114 -30.07 -27.75 4.10
CA ASP A 114 -29.97 -28.70 5.21
C ASP A 114 -31.14 -28.58 6.18
N ARG A 115 -31.46 -27.35 6.61
CA ARG A 115 -32.63 -27.08 7.46
C ARG A 115 -33.93 -27.53 6.80
N TYR A 116 -34.10 -27.28 5.51
CA TYR A 116 -35.29 -27.69 4.78
C TYR A 116 -35.41 -29.23 4.74
N LEU A 117 -34.34 -29.93 4.38
CA LEU A 117 -34.33 -31.40 4.30
C LEU A 117 -34.56 -32.08 5.66
N ASP A 118 -34.22 -31.43 6.77
CA ASP A 118 -34.56 -31.93 8.11
C ASP A 118 -36.08 -31.96 8.36
N THR A 119 -36.86 -31.13 7.65
CA THR A 119 -38.31 -31.02 7.84
C THR A 119 -39.13 -31.94 6.94
N VAL A 120 -38.55 -32.49 5.86
CA VAL A 120 -39.34 -33.21 4.84
C VAL A 120 -39.59 -34.68 5.15
N GLY A 121 -39.11 -35.19 6.29
CA GLY A 121 -39.32 -36.56 6.73
C GLY A 121 -38.46 -37.59 5.98
N LEU A 122 -37.16 -37.30 5.83
CA LEU A 122 -36.19 -38.24 5.28
C LEU A 122 -35.92 -39.40 6.24
N ARG A 123 -35.63 -40.58 5.70
CA ARG A 123 -35.12 -41.69 6.50
C ARG A 123 -33.75 -41.34 7.09
N PRO A 124 -33.42 -41.80 8.30
CA PRO A 124 -32.08 -41.66 8.86
C PRO A 124 -31.02 -42.28 7.95
N GLY A 125 -29.92 -41.56 7.72
CA GLY A 125 -28.78 -42.04 6.96
C GLY A 125 -28.28 -41.02 5.92
N ALA A 126 -26.96 -40.83 5.88
CA ALA A 126 -26.32 -39.87 4.97
C ALA A 126 -26.67 -40.14 3.49
N MET A 127 -26.78 -41.41 3.10
CA MET A 127 -27.09 -41.81 1.72
C MET A 127 -28.44 -41.25 1.22
N TYR A 128 -29.51 -41.35 2.04
CA TYR A 128 -30.84 -40.86 1.65
C TYR A 128 -30.86 -39.34 1.58
N ARG A 129 -30.19 -38.67 2.53
CA ARG A 129 -30.04 -37.22 2.54
C ARG A 129 -29.29 -36.73 1.30
N GLU A 130 -28.12 -37.28 1.01
CA GLU A 130 -27.31 -36.89 -0.16
C GLU A 130 -28.05 -37.15 -1.47
N PHE A 131 -28.78 -38.26 -1.58
CA PHE A 131 -29.53 -38.60 -2.78
C PHE A 131 -30.66 -37.59 -3.06
N VAL A 132 -31.44 -37.22 -2.04
CA VAL A 132 -32.50 -36.21 -2.18
C VAL A 132 -31.91 -34.81 -2.32
N LYS A 133 -30.84 -34.49 -1.58
CA LYS A 133 -30.12 -33.20 -1.69
C LYS A 133 -29.58 -32.98 -3.10
N LYS A 134 -29.03 -34.00 -3.75
CA LYS A 134 -28.54 -33.91 -5.14
C LYS A 134 -29.68 -33.60 -6.12
N ALA A 135 -30.84 -34.24 -5.95
CA ALA A 135 -32.02 -33.96 -6.76
C ALA A 135 -32.58 -32.54 -6.51
N PHE A 136 -32.52 -32.09 -5.26
CA PHE A 136 -32.91 -30.74 -4.84
C PHE A 136 -32.00 -29.66 -5.39
N ASP A 137 -30.68 -29.82 -5.25
CA ASP A 137 -29.68 -28.86 -5.73
C ASP A 137 -29.74 -28.72 -7.27
N ALA A 138 -30.03 -29.81 -7.99
CA ALA A 138 -30.20 -29.81 -9.45
C ALA A 138 -31.41 -28.97 -9.95
N LYS A 139 -32.36 -28.63 -9.07
CA LYS A 139 -33.50 -27.77 -9.42
C LYS A 139 -33.19 -26.28 -9.30
N GLU A 140 -32.09 -25.92 -8.64
CA GLU A 140 -31.65 -24.53 -8.48
C GLU A 140 -32.75 -23.58 -7.98
N PHE A 141 -33.59 -24.05 -7.05
CA PHE A 141 -34.68 -23.25 -6.48
C PHE A 141 -34.22 -21.88 -5.99
N LYS A 142 -35.02 -20.85 -6.24
CA LYS A 142 -34.73 -19.52 -5.70
C LYS A 142 -34.99 -19.51 -4.20
N LEU A 143 -34.03 -18.99 -3.45
CA LEU A 143 -34.15 -18.76 -2.01
C LEU A 143 -34.75 -17.36 -1.79
N ASP A 144 -35.93 -17.30 -1.18
CA ASP A 144 -36.61 -16.07 -0.76
C ASP A 144 -36.61 -16.01 0.77
N GLY A 145 -35.65 -15.27 1.33
CA GLY A 145 -35.35 -15.29 2.76
C GLY A 145 -34.88 -16.69 3.20
N GLU A 146 -35.67 -17.35 4.04
CA GLU A 146 -35.40 -18.71 4.54
C GLU A 146 -36.14 -19.81 3.77
N LYS A 147 -36.88 -19.47 2.70
CA LYS A 147 -37.74 -20.42 1.99
C LYS A 147 -37.30 -20.63 0.55
N PHE A 148 -37.30 -21.88 0.10
CA PHE A 148 -37.08 -22.20 -1.31
C PHE A 148 -38.40 -22.18 -2.08
N LEU A 149 -38.51 -21.31 -3.08
CA LEU A 149 -39.71 -21.21 -3.90
C LEU A 149 -39.88 -22.46 -4.77
N GLY A 150 -41.00 -23.18 -4.61
CA GLY A 150 -41.32 -24.41 -5.36
C GLY A 150 -40.71 -25.69 -4.80
N ALA A 151 -40.00 -25.61 -3.67
CA ALA A 151 -39.37 -26.76 -3.04
C ALA A 151 -40.38 -27.79 -2.49
N ASP A 152 -41.49 -27.33 -1.91
CA ASP A 152 -42.50 -28.19 -1.29
C ASP A 152 -43.18 -29.08 -2.34
N ASP A 153 -43.57 -28.49 -3.48
CA ASP A 153 -44.20 -29.20 -4.60
C ASP A 153 -43.25 -30.27 -5.16
N PHE A 154 -41.97 -29.92 -5.34
CA PHE A 154 -40.97 -30.86 -5.85
C PHE A 154 -40.71 -32.02 -4.89
N ILE A 155 -40.66 -31.77 -3.58
CA ILE A 155 -40.52 -32.85 -2.59
C ILE A 155 -41.76 -33.74 -2.58
N ALA A 156 -42.96 -33.17 -2.74
CA ALA A 156 -44.20 -33.95 -2.85
C ALA A 156 -44.21 -34.84 -4.10
N GLU A 157 -43.63 -34.40 -5.21
CA GLU A 157 -43.40 -35.21 -6.41
C GLU A 157 -42.35 -36.31 -6.17
N LEU A 158 -41.21 -35.98 -5.54
CA LEU A 158 -40.16 -36.93 -5.19
C LEU A 158 -40.66 -38.07 -4.30
N LYS A 159 -41.53 -37.75 -3.33
CA LYS A 159 -42.16 -38.77 -2.46
C LYS A 159 -43.01 -39.79 -3.23
N LYS A 160 -43.53 -39.43 -4.40
CA LYS A 160 -44.33 -40.30 -5.27
C LYS A 160 -43.48 -41.01 -6.33
N ASN A 161 -42.28 -40.49 -6.61
CA ASN A 161 -41.40 -41.04 -7.62
C ASN A 161 -40.84 -42.39 -7.15
N PRO A 162 -40.99 -43.48 -7.94
CA PRO A 162 -40.48 -44.80 -7.57
C PRO A 162 -38.98 -44.83 -7.26
N ASP A 163 -38.19 -43.94 -7.86
CA ASP A 163 -36.74 -43.87 -7.66
C ASP A 163 -36.35 -43.22 -6.33
N TYR A 164 -37.24 -42.41 -5.73
CA TYR A 164 -36.94 -41.58 -4.56
C TYR A 164 -37.81 -41.88 -3.33
N LYS A 165 -38.96 -42.55 -3.50
CA LYS A 165 -39.89 -42.87 -2.40
C LYS A 165 -39.24 -43.60 -1.22
N ASP A 166 -38.23 -44.43 -1.48
CA ASP A 166 -37.55 -45.22 -0.45
C ASP A 166 -36.66 -44.35 0.46
N ALA A 167 -36.32 -43.13 0.03
CA ALA A 167 -35.57 -42.17 0.84
C ALA A 167 -36.41 -41.45 1.91
N PHE A 168 -37.74 -41.56 1.85
CA PHE A 168 -38.66 -40.92 2.79
C PHE A 168 -39.25 -41.92 3.79
N ILE A 169 -39.60 -41.43 4.97
CA ILE A 169 -40.36 -42.20 5.95
C ILE A 169 -41.75 -42.44 5.36
N GLN A 170 -42.18 -43.70 5.31
CA GLN A 170 -43.55 -44.05 4.94
C GLN A 170 -44.41 -43.93 6.19
N ASP A 171 -45.42 -43.08 6.14
CA ASP A 171 -46.52 -43.14 7.10
C ASP A 171 -47.29 -44.43 6.83
N ASN A 172 -46.90 -45.52 7.50
CA ASN A 172 -47.78 -46.67 7.67
C ASN A 172 -48.77 -46.28 8.77
N PRO A 173 -50.08 -46.13 8.48
CA PRO A 173 -51.08 -45.80 9.50
C PRO A 173 -51.48 -47.05 10.31
N ASP A 174 -50.53 -47.90 10.69
CA ASP A 174 -50.80 -49.08 11.50
C ASP A 174 -49.67 -49.39 12.49
N GLY A 175 -49.93 -49.03 13.76
CA GLY A 175 -49.62 -49.84 14.95
C GLY A 175 -48.17 -50.02 15.37
N GLY A 176 -47.74 -49.26 16.38
CA GLY A 176 -46.52 -49.57 17.14
C GLY A 176 -46.19 -48.57 18.24
N ALA A 177 -47.05 -48.47 19.26
CA ALA A 177 -46.70 -47.79 20.50
C ALA A 177 -45.49 -48.48 21.15
N GLY A 178 -44.45 -47.70 21.46
CA GLY A 178 -43.27 -48.14 22.20
C GLY A 178 -42.81 -47.01 23.10
N ASP A 179 -43.51 -46.87 24.22
CA ASP A 179 -43.19 -45.92 25.29
C ASP A 179 -41.88 -46.29 26.00
N GLN A 180 -41.31 -45.25 26.60
CA GLN A 180 -40.04 -45.09 27.31
C GLN A 180 -39.49 -46.29 28.09
N GLN A 181 -38.15 -46.39 28.14
CA GLN A 181 -37.47 -46.71 29.39
C GLN A 181 -36.18 -45.90 29.58
N ASN A 182 -36.34 -44.83 30.36
CA ASN A 182 -35.32 -44.25 31.23
C ASN A 182 -35.21 -45.15 32.47
N GLN A 183 -34.04 -45.73 32.76
CA GLN A 183 -33.64 -46.12 34.12
C GLN A 183 -32.13 -45.88 34.30
N GLY A 184 -31.80 -45.16 35.37
CA GLY A 184 -30.46 -44.69 35.68
C GLY A 184 -29.59 -45.70 36.44
N GLY A 185 -28.32 -45.32 36.58
CA GLY A 185 -27.33 -45.96 37.43
C GLY A 185 -25.99 -45.22 37.38
N LEU A 186 -25.79 -44.27 38.29
CA LEU A 186 -24.44 -43.86 38.75
C LEU A 186 -24.00 -44.85 39.84
N PRO A 187 -22.68 -45.14 39.96
CA PRO A 187 -21.92 -44.39 40.95
C PRO A 187 -20.50 -43.98 40.54
N ALA A 188 -20.19 -42.72 40.89
CA ALA A 188 -18.98 -42.18 41.51
C ALA A 188 -17.57 -42.63 41.07
N GLY A 189 -16.78 -41.64 40.63
CA GLY A 189 -15.31 -41.68 40.54
C GLY A 189 -14.70 -40.41 39.93
N THR A 190 -14.75 -39.27 40.63
CA THR A 190 -13.99 -38.01 40.37
C THR A 190 -12.48 -38.18 40.60
N PRO A 191 -11.60 -37.18 40.33
CA PRO A 191 -11.68 -35.99 39.45
C PRO A 191 -10.39 -35.76 38.61
N ALA A 192 -10.40 -34.84 37.63
CA ALA A 192 -9.29 -33.87 37.38
C ALA A 192 -9.51 -33.05 36.09
N GLY A 193 -9.34 -31.73 36.18
CA GLY A 193 -9.03 -30.86 35.02
C GLY A 193 -10.03 -29.73 34.77
N ALA A 194 -9.66 -28.53 35.21
CA ALA A 194 -10.45 -27.30 35.25
C ALA A 194 -10.70 -26.64 33.86
N PRO A 195 -11.63 -25.66 33.78
CA PRO A 195 -12.24 -25.17 32.55
C PRO A 195 -11.50 -23.95 31.96
N GLY A 196 -11.41 -23.89 30.63
CA GLY A 196 -10.98 -22.71 29.88
C GLY A 196 -12.10 -21.68 29.81
N THR A 197 -11.85 -20.50 30.36
CA THR A 197 -12.76 -19.36 30.46
C THR A 197 -13.00 -18.68 29.11
N ILE A 198 -14.28 -18.55 28.77
CA ILE A 198 -14.84 -17.55 27.84
C ILE A 198 -14.79 -16.16 28.51
N PRO A 199 -14.14 -15.13 27.94
CA PRO A 199 -14.27 -13.78 28.46
C PRO A 199 -15.58 -13.15 27.95
N ALA A 200 -16.46 -12.85 28.91
CA ALA A 200 -17.64 -12.03 28.75
C ALA A 200 -17.26 -10.60 28.32
N THR A 201 -17.98 -10.05 27.33
CA THR A 201 -17.90 -8.64 26.95
C THR A 201 -18.94 -7.85 27.73
N THR A 202 -18.49 -6.89 28.54
CA THR A 202 -19.33 -5.90 29.21
C THR A 202 -19.31 -4.61 28.39
N LEU A 203 -20.48 -4.07 28.04
CA LEU A 203 -20.71 -2.65 27.72
C LEU A 203 -21.32 -1.98 28.97
N PRO A 204 -21.16 -0.65 29.23
CA PRO A 204 -21.41 0.42 28.24
C PRO A 204 -20.56 1.71 28.36
N GLY A 205 -20.48 2.47 27.26
CA GLY A 205 -19.98 3.85 27.23
C GLY A 205 -20.14 4.49 25.85
N GLN A 206 -20.96 5.54 25.76
CA GLN A 206 -21.25 6.30 24.53
C GLN A 206 -20.01 7.03 23.99
N ALA A 207 -19.72 6.84 22.69
CA ALA A 207 -19.00 7.79 21.85
C ALA A 207 -19.43 7.61 20.39
N THR A 208 -19.59 8.74 19.69
CA THR A 208 -20.07 8.97 18.32
C THR A 208 -19.53 8.03 17.22
N PRO A 209 -20.27 7.79 16.12
CA PRO A 209 -19.85 6.88 15.06
C PRO A 209 -18.74 7.51 14.20
N GLN A 210 -17.48 7.16 14.46
CA GLN A 210 -16.43 7.27 13.46
C GLN A 210 -16.45 5.99 12.61
N LYS A 211 -16.72 6.14 11.31
CA LYS A 211 -16.57 5.08 10.30
C LYS A 211 -15.13 4.54 10.40
N PRO A 212 -14.93 3.24 10.73
CA PRO A 212 -13.58 2.70 10.84
C PRO A 212 -12.90 2.76 9.46
N LEU A 213 -11.67 3.27 9.43
CA LEU A 213 -10.79 3.10 8.27
C LEU A 213 -10.60 1.60 8.03
N PRO A 214 -10.57 1.12 6.77
CA PRO A 214 -10.36 -0.29 6.51
C PRO A 214 -8.98 -0.70 7.06
N GLN A 215 -8.99 -1.57 8.07
CA GLN A 215 -7.81 -2.28 8.51
C GLN A 215 -7.59 -3.43 7.53
N PHE A 216 -6.56 -3.33 6.70
CA PHE A 216 -6.11 -4.44 5.88
C PHE A 216 -5.60 -5.53 6.81
N ALA A 217 -6.16 -6.73 6.69
CA ALA A 217 -5.68 -7.90 7.41
C ALA A 217 -4.19 -8.08 7.10
N THR A 218 -3.34 -7.93 8.12
CA THR A 218 -1.98 -8.45 8.06
C THR A 218 -2.12 -9.95 7.87
N GLY A 219 -1.72 -10.44 6.69
CA GLY A 219 -1.91 -11.81 6.28
C GLY A 219 -1.48 -12.78 7.38
N THR A 220 -2.40 -13.64 7.79
CA THR A 220 -2.07 -14.79 8.63
C THR A 220 -1.08 -15.65 7.84
N SER A 221 0.16 -15.69 8.32
CA SER A 221 1.14 -16.65 7.84
C SER A 221 0.66 -18.05 8.22
N GLY A 222 0.12 -18.77 7.24
CA GLY A 222 -0.15 -20.20 7.37
C GLY A 222 1.13 -20.95 7.67
N ALA A 223 1.13 -21.69 8.77
CA ALA A 223 2.19 -22.62 9.11
C ALA A 223 2.27 -23.72 8.05
N GLY A 224 3.38 -23.76 7.32
CA GLY A 224 3.72 -24.78 6.34
C GLY A 224 5.24 -24.85 6.18
N SER A 225 5.79 -26.04 6.36
CA SER A 225 7.19 -26.39 6.57
C SER A 225 8.21 -25.92 5.52
N ALA A 226 9.35 -25.43 6.03
CA ALA A 226 10.73 -25.62 5.58
C ALA A 226 11.08 -25.58 4.07
N GLY A 227 11.81 -24.54 3.64
CA GLY A 227 12.68 -24.59 2.45
C GLY A 227 13.08 -23.24 1.83
N ALA A 228 14.26 -22.73 2.20
CA ALA A 228 15.13 -21.74 1.50
C ALA A 228 14.63 -20.30 1.20
N PRO A 229 15.53 -19.27 1.21
CA PRO A 229 15.16 -17.87 1.03
C PRO A 229 15.15 -17.51 -0.46
N GLY A 230 13.96 -17.43 -1.05
CA GLY A 230 13.72 -16.97 -2.42
C GLY A 230 12.84 -15.73 -2.42
N ALA A 231 13.31 -14.67 -3.08
CA ALA A 231 12.66 -13.38 -3.23
C ALA A 231 11.19 -13.46 -3.68
N GLY A 232 10.35 -12.56 -3.16
CA GLY A 232 9.03 -12.29 -3.72
C GLY A 232 8.00 -11.92 -2.66
N GLY A 233 7.70 -10.63 -2.53
CA GLY A 233 6.64 -10.14 -1.65
C GLY A 233 6.97 -8.87 -0.87
N GLN A 234 7.87 -8.02 -1.37
CA GLN A 234 7.97 -6.66 -0.84
C GLN A 234 6.90 -5.80 -1.52
N ASN A 235 6.01 -5.23 -0.71
CA ASN A 235 5.07 -4.21 -1.14
C ASN A 235 5.85 -3.10 -1.87
N PRO A 236 5.57 -2.81 -3.16
CA PRO A 236 6.34 -1.81 -3.91
C PRO A 236 6.19 -0.40 -3.32
N PHE A 237 5.14 -0.19 -2.52
CA PHE A 237 4.86 1.05 -1.78
C PHE A 237 5.73 1.27 -0.53
N MET A 238 6.45 0.26 -0.04
CA MET A 238 7.33 0.43 1.13
C MET A 238 8.58 1.26 0.82
N ASN A 239 8.97 1.34 -0.46
CA ASN A 239 10.09 2.19 -0.91
C ASN A 239 9.64 3.61 -1.29
N PHE A 240 8.33 3.88 -1.35
CA PHE A 240 7.83 5.24 -1.57
C PHE A 240 7.66 5.92 -0.21
N HIS A 241 8.67 6.68 0.19
CA HIS A 241 8.59 7.60 1.34
C HIS A 241 7.58 8.72 1.04
N PHE A 242 6.29 8.49 1.33
CA PHE A 242 5.20 9.49 1.24
C PHE A 242 5.28 10.55 2.36
N THR A 243 6.48 10.94 2.80
CA THR A 243 6.68 11.89 3.90
C THR A 243 6.63 13.36 3.50
N ASP A 244 6.69 13.71 2.20
CA ASP A 244 6.88 15.12 1.79
C ASP A 244 5.77 15.74 0.93
N VAL A 245 4.60 15.11 0.78
CA VAL A 245 3.46 15.75 0.11
C VAL A 245 2.64 16.58 1.12
N ARG A 246 3.25 17.64 1.66
CA ARG A 246 2.49 18.80 2.15
C ARG A 246 2.75 19.99 1.24
N PRO A 247 1.72 20.68 0.73
CA PRO A 247 1.93 21.94 0.04
C PRO A 247 2.55 22.93 1.04
N ARG A 248 3.73 23.49 0.69
CA ARG A 248 4.29 24.64 1.40
C ARG A 248 3.33 25.82 1.25
N GLY A 249 2.50 26.03 2.28
CA GLY A 249 1.70 27.23 2.42
C GLY A 249 2.61 28.44 2.52
N ASN A 250 2.49 29.32 1.53
CA ASN A 250 3.06 30.65 1.50
C ASN A 250 2.49 31.47 2.67
N SER A 251 3.26 31.69 3.74
CA SER A 251 2.96 32.70 4.76
C SER A 251 3.82 33.93 4.52
N GLY A 252 3.25 34.87 3.76
CA GLY A 252 3.79 36.21 3.63
C GLY A 252 3.73 36.99 4.95
N GLY A 253 4.81 37.74 5.21
CA GLY A 253 4.90 39.02 5.89
C GLY A 253 4.07 39.31 7.15
N THR A 254 4.78 39.58 8.25
CA THR A 254 4.63 40.83 9.02
C THR A 254 5.91 41.13 9.79
N ASN A 255 6.49 42.30 9.52
CA ASN A 255 7.47 42.97 10.37
C ASN A 255 6.89 43.21 11.77
N GLN A 256 7.70 42.96 12.80
CA GLN A 256 7.87 43.85 13.97
C GLN A 256 9.33 43.81 14.38
#